data_AF-A0A6J1X1H2-F1
#
_entry.id   AF-A0A6J1X1H2-F1
#
_cell.length_a   1.000
_cell.length_b   1.000
_cell.length_c   1.000
_cell.angle_alpha   90.00
_cell.angle_beta   90.00
_cell.angle_gamma   90.00
#
_symmetry.space_group_name_H-M   'P 1'
#
loop_
_entity.id
_entity.type
_entity.pdbx_description
1 polymer ?
#
loop_
_entity_poly.entity_id
_entity_poly.type
_entity_poly.pdbx_seq_one_letter_code
_entity_poly.pdbx_strand_id
1 'polypeptide(L)'
;MPNQVLTIEPQNELKFKVDFSGLFEQGYTTYMRLINPSSETVLFKIKTTAPKKYCVRPNSGMLEPNSKVEIAITPQPVYVDPNEKHKHKFMVQSVIAPEGKNNNIDQVWKEISPDQLMDYKLKCVFETPRGTNLNDSGDNAAQNEVTKKRVAVADEAKATLKEDVEGLIQNEAKRRKDDEHTGPLSAKTTTLPKSENVENDLQKASLEVIHLREEESKLRQENLQLKEELLRLHQSAGGDGRVARPHSYGPEKQAQVPSLPLVAAAVVMALIGIVIGKFFM
;
A
#
# COMPACT_ATOMS: atom_id res chain seq x y z
N MET A 1 2.35 -35.11 -1.34
CA MET A 1 2.27 -34.08 -0.27
C MET A 1 0.88 -34.20 0.36
N PRO A 2 0.79 -34.30 1.69
CA PRO A 2 -0.49 -34.35 2.39
C PRO A 2 -1.33 -33.10 2.11
N ASN A 3 -2.64 -33.24 2.13
CA ASN A 3 -3.56 -32.11 1.99
C ASN A 3 -3.43 -31.20 3.21
N GLN A 4 -3.39 -29.89 2.97
CA GLN A 4 -3.29 -28.89 4.02
C GLN A 4 -4.50 -28.96 4.96
N VAL A 5 -4.25 -29.12 6.27
CA VAL A 5 -5.27 -29.17 7.32
C VAL A 5 -5.77 -27.78 7.71
N LEU A 6 -4.89 -26.76 7.64
CA LEU A 6 -5.25 -25.40 8.01
C LEU A 6 -6.08 -24.74 6.92
N THR A 7 -7.17 -24.08 7.30
CA THR A 7 -7.86 -23.14 6.42
C THR A 7 -7.11 -21.81 6.45
N ILE A 8 -6.78 -21.29 5.27
CA ILE A 8 -5.93 -20.11 5.08
C ILE A 8 -6.72 -19.03 4.36
N GLU A 9 -6.77 -17.84 4.94
CA GLU A 9 -7.49 -16.70 4.39
C GLU A 9 -6.57 -15.46 4.35
N PRO A 10 -6.54 -14.70 3.24
CA PRO A 10 -7.19 -14.97 1.95
C PRO A 10 -6.65 -16.24 1.27
N GLN A 11 -7.47 -16.82 0.38
CA GLN A 11 -7.06 -17.97 -0.42
C GLN A 11 -6.21 -17.50 -1.62
N ASN A 12 -5.18 -18.27 -1.95
CA ASN A 12 -4.30 -18.11 -3.13
C ASN A 12 -3.37 -16.88 -3.19
N GLU A 13 -3.80 -15.70 -2.75
CA GLU A 13 -3.00 -14.47 -2.93
C GLU A 13 -3.08 -13.47 -1.77
N LEU A 14 -1.96 -12.78 -1.53
CA LEU A 14 -1.84 -11.67 -0.60
C LEU A 14 -1.63 -10.38 -1.37
N LYS A 15 -2.48 -9.39 -1.10
CA LYS A 15 -2.46 -8.10 -1.77
C LYS A 15 -1.68 -7.09 -0.94
N PHE A 16 -0.83 -6.31 -1.60
CA PHE A 16 -0.07 -5.22 -1.00
C PHE A 16 -0.23 -3.97 -1.84
N LYS A 17 -0.39 -2.82 -1.20
CA LYS A 17 -0.46 -1.54 -1.89
C LYS A 17 0.93 -1.01 -2.21
N VAL A 18 1.13 -0.58 -3.44
CA VAL A 18 2.35 0.08 -3.91
C VAL A 18 1.99 1.37 -4.63
N ASP A 19 2.84 2.39 -4.54
CA ASP A 19 2.65 3.61 -5.32
C ASP A 19 3.03 3.43 -6.80
N PHE A 20 2.90 4.50 -7.60
CA PHE A 20 3.27 4.49 -9.02
C PHE A 20 4.77 4.24 -9.26
N SER A 21 5.61 4.50 -8.27
CA SER A 21 7.05 4.23 -8.32
C SER A 21 7.41 2.79 -7.94
N GLY A 22 6.44 2.01 -7.45
CA GLY A 22 6.66 0.64 -6.97
C GLY A 22 7.15 0.58 -5.52
N LEU A 23 7.04 1.67 -4.76
CA LEU A 23 7.35 1.67 -3.33
C LEU A 23 6.13 1.16 -2.56
N PHE A 24 6.35 0.29 -1.57
CA PHE A 24 5.29 -0.10 -0.66
C PHE A 24 4.79 1.11 0.13
N GLU A 25 3.46 1.22 0.26
CA GLU A 25 2.85 2.24 1.11
C GLU A 25 3.25 1.98 2.56
N GLN A 26 3.96 2.94 3.17
CA GLN A 26 4.52 2.77 4.50
C GLN A 26 3.39 2.63 5.54
N GLY A 27 3.56 1.70 6.49
CA GLY A 27 2.59 1.50 7.57
C GLY A 27 1.40 0.59 7.23
N TYR A 28 1.30 0.07 6.00
CA TYR A 28 0.28 -0.90 5.66
C TYR A 28 0.69 -2.32 6.05
N THR A 29 -0.16 -2.98 6.83
CA THR A 29 -0.02 -4.39 7.19
C THR A 29 -1.11 -5.19 6.48
N THR A 30 -0.70 -6.20 5.72
CA THR A 30 -1.61 -7.21 5.17
C THR A 30 -1.71 -8.35 6.16
N TYR A 31 -2.91 -8.89 6.36
CA TYR A 31 -3.15 -9.96 7.31
C TYR A 31 -3.48 -11.27 6.60
N MET A 32 -2.92 -12.36 7.12
CA MET A 32 -3.27 -13.73 6.73
C MET A 32 -3.77 -14.47 7.97
N ARG A 33 -4.96 -15.04 7.91
CA ARG A 33 -5.57 -15.80 8.99
C ARG A 33 -5.36 -17.28 8.75
N LEU A 34 -4.83 -17.97 9.76
CA LEU A 34 -4.75 -19.43 9.80
C LEU A 34 -5.81 -19.93 10.78
N ILE A 35 -6.64 -20.86 10.33
CA ILE A 35 -7.72 -21.47 11.13
C ILE A 35 -7.46 -22.96 11.19
N ASN A 36 -7.48 -23.53 12.39
CA ASN A 36 -7.37 -24.96 12.61
C ASN A 36 -8.77 -25.58 12.81
N PRO A 37 -9.38 -26.20 11.78
CA PRO A 37 -10.68 -26.86 11.93
C PRO A 37 -10.57 -28.27 12.54
N SER A 38 -9.35 -28.76 12.81
CA SER A 38 -9.14 -30.13 13.30
C SER A 38 -9.26 -30.24 14.82
N SER A 39 -9.35 -31.48 15.32
CA SER A 39 -9.29 -31.81 16.74
C SER A 39 -7.87 -31.85 17.30
N GLU A 40 -6.85 -31.72 16.45
CA GLU A 40 -5.45 -31.87 16.81
C GLU A 40 -4.75 -30.51 16.84
N THR A 41 -3.69 -30.41 17.63
CA THR A 41 -2.83 -29.23 17.62
C THR A 41 -1.97 -29.21 16.36
N VAL A 42 -1.87 -28.06 15.69
CA VAL A 42 -1.10 -27.91 14.45
C VAL A 42 0.02 -26.90 14.65
N LEU A 43 1.25 -27.29 14.31
CA LEU A 43 2.38 -26.35 14.26
C LEU A 43 2.43 -25.70 12.88
N PHE A 44 2.83 -24.43 12.83
CA PHE A 44 2.99 -23.70 11.58
C PHE A 44 4.30 -22.89 11.54
N LYS A 45 4.80 -22.68 10.33
CA LYS A 45 5.92 -21.78 10.00
C LYS A 45 5.62 -21.06 8.70
N ILE A 46 5.85 -19.75 8.70
CA ILE A 46 5.69 -18.86 7.55
C ILE A 46 7.06 -18.69 6.89
N LYS A 47 7.13 -18.98 5.59
CA LYS A 47 8.32 -18.77 4.76
C LYS A 47 7.97 -17.83 3.61
N THR A 48 8.98 -17.12 3.10
CA THR A 48 8.81 -16.21 1.96
C THR A 48 10.02 -16.26 1.05
N THR A 49 9.82 -15.98 -0.24
CA THR A 49 10.91 -15.81 -1.21
C THR A 49 11.60 -14.44 -1.11
N ALA A 50 11.08 -13.50 -0.30
CA ALA A 50 11.63 -12.15 -0.16
C ALA A 50 11.74 -11.70 1.32
N PRO A 51 12.53 -12.39 2.17
CA PRO A 51 12.56 -12.17 3.62
C PRO A 51 13.06 -10.77 4.02
N LYS A 52 13.87 -10.11 3.19
CA LYS A 52 14.35 -8.73 3.45
C LYS A 52 13.27 -7.66 3.22
N LYS A 53 12.19 -7.99 2.51
CA LYS A 53 11.15 -7.04 2.12
C LYS A 53 9.91 -7.10 3.00
N TYR A 54 9.80 -8.10 3.86
CA TYR A 54 8.63 -8.31 4.69
C TYR A 54 9.01 -8.67 6.12
N CYS A 55 8.35 -8.02 7.08
CA CYS A 55 8.31 -8.46 8.45
C CYS A 55 7.03 -9.29 8.65
N VAL A 56 7.17 -10.49 9.24
CA VAL A 56 6.07 -11.41 9.48
C VAL A 56 5.95 -11.68 10.97
N ARG A 57 4.77 -11.44 11.56
CA ARG A 57 4.51 -11.66 12.99
C ARG A 57 3.11 -12.26 13.24
N PRO A 58 3.02 -13.40 13.94
CA PRO A 58 4.11 -14.35 14.23
C PRO A 58 4.61 -15.04 12.95
N ASN A 59 5.87 -15.47 12.92
CA ASN A 59 6.42 -16.24 11.78
C ASN A 59 6.39 -17.76 11.99
N SER A 60 6.15 -18.22 13.21
CA SER A 60 5.88 -19.61 13.53
C SER A 60 5.09 -19.69 14.83
N GLY A 61 4.47 -20.83 15.08
CA GLY A 61 3.73 -21.04 16.31
C GLY A 61 3.01 -22.38 16.33
N MET A 62 2.18 -22.51 17.36
CA MET A 62 1.30 -23.63 17.59
C MET A 62 -0.13 -23.12 17.58
N LEU A 63 -1.02 -23.88 16.96
CA LEU A 63 -2.43 -23.55 16.82
C LEU A 63 -3.26 -24.69 17.40
N GLU A 64 -3.95 -24.40 18.50
CA GLU A 64 -4.81 -25.36 19.20
C GLU A 64 -6.01 -25.79 18.34
N PRO A 65 -6.66 -26.92 18.67
CA PRO A 65 -7.88 -27.35 18.00
C PRO A 65 -8.94 -26.24 17.95
N ASN A 66 -9.61 -26.09 16.82
CA ASN A 66 -10.68 -25.09 16.61
C ASN A 66 -10.27 -23.62 16.85
N SER A 67 -8.97 -23.32 16.91
CA SER A 67 -8.46 -21.97 17.13
C SER A 67 -8.02 -21.29 15.83
N LYS A 68 -7.75 -19.99 15.91
CA LYS A 68 -7.28 -19.18 14.78
C LYS A 68 -6.18 -18.22 15.22
N VAL A 69 -5.27 -17.91 14.30
CA VAL A 69 -4.22 -16.90 14.50
C VAL A 69 -4.19 -15.97 13.30
N GLU A 70 -3.94 -14.69 13.57
CA GLU A 70 -3.76 -13.69 12.54
C GLU A 70 -2.27 -13.35 12.39
N ILE A 71 -1.78 -13.48 11.16
CA ILE A 71 -0.39 -13.26 10.79
C ILE A 71 -0.30 -11.88 10.14
N ALA A 72 0.36 -10.96 10.83
CA ALA A 72 0.66 -9.62 10.32
C ALA A 72 1.87 -9.69 9.37
N ILE A 73 1.69 -9.26 8.13
CA ILE A 73 2.72 -9.18 7.10
C ILE A 73 2.89 -7.71 6.72
N THR A 74 3.97 -7.11 7.20
CA THR A 74 4.26 -5.69 7.01
C THR A 74 5.42 -5.53 6.04
N PRO A 75 5.24 -4.87 4.88
CA PRO A 75 6.34 -4.56 3.99
C PRO A 75 7.39 -3.66 4.66
N GLN A 76 8.65 -3.88 4.33
CA GLN A 76 9.76 -3.03 4.73
C GLN A 76 9.87 -1.83 3.77
N PRO A 77 10.41 -0.68 4.21
CA PRO A 77 10.62 0.50 3.38
C PRO A 77 11.80 0.28 2.41
N VAL A 78 11.60 -0.61 1.43
CA VAL A 78 12.58 -1.01 0.43
C VAL A 78 11.93 -0.89 -0.94
N TYR A 79 12.67 -0.38 -1.92
CA TYR A 79 12.23 -0.29 -3.30
C TYR A 79 11.94 -1.69 -3.88
N VAL A 80 10.82 -1.83 -4.59
CA VAL A 80 10.49 -3.05 -5.33
C VAL A 80 10.67 -2.78 -6.81
N ASP A 81 11.54 -3.55 -7.45
CA ASP A 81 11.72 -3.47 -8.91
C ASP A 81 10.39 -3.81 -9.61
N PRO A 82 9.93 -3.01 -10.59
CA PRO A 82 8.75 -3.32 -11.40
C PRO A 82 8.76 -4.73 -12.02
N ASN A 83 9.94 -5.30 -12.28
CA ASN A 83 10.12 -6.66 -12.81
C ASN A 83 9.92 -7.77 -11.75
N GLU A 84 9.69 -7.41 -10.49
CA GLU A 84 9.53 -8.35 -9.37
C GLU A 84 8.07 -8.49 -8.91
N LYS A 85 7.13 -7.75 -9.52
CA LYS A 85 5.73 -7.63 -9.07
C LYS A 85 4.98 -8.96 -8.83
N HIS A 86 5.37 -10.04 -9.53
CA HIS A 86 4.73 -11.36 -9.40
C HIS A 86 5.69 -12.46 -8.89
N LYS A 87 6.86 -12.10 -8.39
CA LYS A 87 7.89 -13.07 -7.97
C LYS A 87 7.80 -13.45 -6.49
N HIS A 88 7.24 -12.57 -5.67
CA HIS A 88 7.15 -12.82 -4.23
C HIS A 88 6.06 -13.85 -3.94
N LYS A 89 6.41 -14.81 -3.08
CA LYS A 89 5.51 -15.89 -2.64
C LYS A 89 5.66 -16.06 -1.14
N PHE A 90 4.55 -16.32 -0.48
CA PHE A 90 4.50 -16.80 0.89
C PHE A 90 4.16 -18.28 0.90
N MET A 91 4.67 -18.99 1.90
CA MET A 91 4.39 -20.40 2.12
C MET A 91 4.06 -20.61 3.59
N VAL A 92 2.88 -21.17 3.85
CA VAL A 92 2.47 -21.70 5.14
C VAL A 92 2.88 -23.16 5.15
N GLN A 93 3.87 -23.50 5.96
CA GLN A 93 4.27 -24.87 6.23
C GLN A 93 3.67 -25.30 7.56
N SER A 94 2.98 -26.44 7.59
CA SER A 94 2.28 -26.93 8.76
C SER A 94 2.45 -28.44 8.94
N VAL A 95 2.15 -28.90 10.15
CA VAL A 95 2.27 -30.29 10.57
C VAL A 95 1.40 -30.52 11.81
N ILE A 96 0.76 -31.69 11.90
CA ILE A 96 0.03 -32.09 13.10
C ILE A 96 1.06 -32.39 14.20
N ALA A 97 0.89 -31.78 15.37
CA ALA A 97 1.79 -31.98 16.50
C ALA A 97 1.71 -33.44 17.00
N PRO A 98 2.85 -34.12 17.22
CA PRO A 98 2.83 -35.46 17.82
C PRO A 98 2.26 -35.42 19.23
N GLU A 99 1.40 -36.38 19.57
CA GLU A 99 0.79 -36.50 20.90
C GLU A 99 1.85 -36.45 22.02
N GLY A 100 1.61 -35.60 23.03
CA GLY A 100 2.49 -35.49 24.21
C GLY A 100 3.78 -34.69 24.04
N LYS A 101 4.06 -34.09 22.86
CA LYS A 101 5.30 -33.32 22.56
C LYS A 101 5.10 -31.82 22.35
N ASN A 102 4.05 -31.22 22.92
CA ASN A 102 3.66 -29.83 22.65
C ASN A 102 4.63 -28.77 23.23
N ASN A 103 5.58 -29.17 24.08
CA ASN A 103 6.40 -28.23 24.85
C ASN A 103 7.72 -27.83 24.16
N ASN A 104 8.17 -28.58 23.13
CA ASN A 104 9.44 -28.32 22.45
C ASN A 104 9.27 -28.30 20.92
N ILE A 105 8.71 -27.20 20.42
CA ILE A 105 8.43 -26.97 18.99
C ILE A 105 9.69 -27.17 18.12
N ASP A 106 10.86 -26.71 18.59
CA ASP A 106 12.11 -26.84 17.84
C ASP A 106 12.59 -28.28 17.66
N GLN A 107 12.37 -29.13 18.67
CA GLN A 107 12.67 -30.55 18.57
C GLN A 107 11.70 -31.25 17.63
N VAL A 108 10.40 -30.91 17.71
CA VAL A 108 9.39 -31.45 16.80
C VAL A 108 9.76 -31.18 15.35
N TRP A 109 10.17 -29.95 15.00
CA TRP A 109 10.63 -29.62 13.64
C TRP A 109 11.86 -30.40 13.15
N LYS A 110 12.68 -30.97 14.04
CA LYS A 110 13.84 -31.80 13.68
C LYS A 110 13.47 -33.28 13.49
N GLU A 111 12.45 -33.76 14.19
CA GLU A 111 11.99 -35.15 14.15
C GLU A 111 10.97 -35.41 13.04
N ILE A 112 10.31 -34.36 12.53
CA ILE A 112 9.30 -34.48 11.47
C ILE A 112 9.95 -34.93 10.16
N SER A 113 9.37 -35.99 9.59
CA SER A 113 9.72 -36.43 8.23
C SER A 113 9.14 -35.48 7.18
N PRO A 114 9.86 -35.19 6.08
CA PRO A 114 9.36 -34.30 5.02
C PRO A 114 7.99 -34.70 4.45
N ASP A 115 7.64 -35.98 4.50
CA ASP A 115 6.37 -36.51 4.01
C ASP A 115 5.15 -36.10 4.85
N GLN A 116 5.37 -35.68 6.11
CA GLN A 116 4.31 -35.20 7.00
C GLN A 116 4.07 -33.69 6.88
N LEU A 117 4.96 -32.97 6.17
CA LEU A 117 4.85 -31.53 5.99
C LEU A 117 3.76 -31.19 4.98
N MET A 118 2.88 -30.28 5.39
CA MET A 118 1.84 -29.70 4.55
C MET A 118 2.26 -28.29 4.17
N ASP A 119 2.48 -28.04 2.87
CA ASP A 119 2.86 -26.73 2.36
C ASP A 119 1.69 -26.10 1.58
N TYR A 120 1.35 -24.86 1.90
CA TYR A 120 0.39 -24.05 1.14
C TYR A 120 1.03 -22.74 0.69
N LYS A 121 0.95 -22.43 -0.60
CA LYS A 121 1.65 -21.29 -1.21
C LYS A 121 0.67 -20.21 -1.66
N LEU A 122 0.97 -18.97 -1.29
CA LEU A 122 0.25 -17.77 -1.72
C LEU A 122 1.15 -16.92 -2.61
N LYS A 123 0.59 -16.35 -3.67
CA LYS A 123 1.27 -15.35 -4.51
C LYS A 123 1.09 -13.96 -3.91
N CYS A 124 2.07 -13.09 -4.03
CA CYS A 124 1.85 -11.67 -3.74
C CYS A 124 1.34 -10.95 -4.99
N VAL A 125 0.37 -10.06 -4.80
CA VAL A 125 -0.13 -9.13 -5.82
C VAL A 125 0.09 -7.71 -5.32
N PHE A 126 0.66 -6.87 -6.18
CA PHE A 126 0.90 -5.46 -5.85
C PHE A 126 -0.12 -4.59 -6.57
N GLU A 127 -0.96 -3.92 -5.78
CA GLU A 127 -2.03 -3.06 -6.26
C GLU A 127 -1.55 -1.61 -6.21
N THR A 128 -1.64 -0.92 -7.35
CA THR A 128 -1.40 0.53 -7.42
C THR A 128 -2.74 1.25 -7.39
N PRO A 129 -2.91 2.33 -6.59
CA PRO A 129 -4.12 3.14 -6.62
C PRO A 129 -4.39 3.60 -8.05
N ARG A 130 -5.53 3.21 -8.63
CA ARG A 130 -5.94 3.68 -9.95
C ARG A 130 -6.26 5.17 -9.84
N GLY A 131 -5.41 6.01 -10.41
CA GLY A 131 -5.80 7.40 -10.70
C GLY A 131 -6.99 7.36 -11.66
N THR A 132 -8.01 8.18 -11.41
CA THR A 132 -9.14 8.38 -12.32
C THR A 132 -8.63 8.81 -13.70
N ASN A 133 -8.38 7.84 -14.58
CA ASN A 133 -8.23 8.04 -16.01
C ASN A 133 -8.92 6.88 -16.71
N LEU A 134 -9.86 7.26 -17.56
CA LEU A 134 -10.60 6.41 -18.48
C LEU A 134 -9.61 5.62 -19.35
N ASN A 135 -9.98 4.38 -19.69
CA ASN A 135 -9.29 3.40 -20.54
C ASN A 135 -8.48 2.34 -19.77
N ASP A 136 -9.20 1.40 -19.16
CA ASP A 136 -8.73 0.01 -19.01
C ASP A 136 -9.90 -0.91 -19.40
N SER A 137 -10.19 -0.94 -20.70
CA SER A 137 -11.02 -1.97 -21.29
C SER A 137 -10.15 -3.19 -21.58
N GLY A 138 -10.41 -4.25 -20.84
CA GLY A 138 -10.21 -5.62 -21.31
C GLY A 138 -8.92 -6.29 -20.88
N ASP A 139 -8.99 -7.05 -19.79
CA ASP A 139 -8.54 -8.44 -19.83
C ASP A 139 -9.18 -9.24 -18.68
N ASN A 140 -10.41 -9.68 -18.93
CA ASN A 140 -10.94 -10.91 -18.35
C ASN A 140 -12.22 -11.33 -19.08
N ALA A 141 -12.05 -12.08 -20.17
CA ALA A 141 -13.09 -12.99 -20.64
C ALA A 141 -12.48 -14.19 -21.38
N ALA A 142 -12.61 -15.36 -20.74
CA ALA A 142 -12.72 -16.70 -21.32
C ALA A 142 -11.47 -17.38 -21.92
N GLN A 143 -10.95 -18.33 -21.15
CA GLN A 143 -10.57 -19.64 -21.68
C GLN A 143 -11.84 -20.37 -22.15
N ASN A 144 -11.90 -20.87 -23.40
CA ASN A 144 -11.94 -22.31 -23.71
C ASN A 144 -12.11 -22.58 -25.23
N GLU A 145 -11.58 -23.73 -25.66
CA GLU A 145 -11.90 -24.53 -26.86
C GLU A 145 -11.19 -24.26 -28.21
N VAL A 146 -10.26 -25.20 -28.45
CA VAL A 146 -9.69 -25.72 -29.71
C VAL A 146 -10.76 -25.95 -30.79
N THR A 147 -10.48 -25.58 -32.05
CA THR A 147 -10.68 -26.44 -33.26
C THR A 147 -10.15 -25.78 -34.55
N LYS A 148 -9.11 -26.42 -35.13
CA LYS A 148 -8.78 -26.65 -36.56
C LYS A 148 -9.10 -25.59 -37.65
N LYS A 149 -8.00 -25.22 -38.33
CA LYS A 149 -7.73 -25.35 -39.79
C LYS A 149 -8.58 -24.51 -40.77
N ARG A 150 -7.96 -23.52 -41.44
CA ARG A 150 -7.36 -23.63 -42.79
C ARG A 150 -6.91 -22.26 -43.34
N VAL A 151 -5.75 -22.29 -43.98
CA VAL A 151 -5.14 -21.28 -44.84
C VAL A 151 -5.91 -21.17 -46.16
N ALA A 152 -6.11 -19.95 -46.71
CA ALA A 152 -5.72 -19.55 -48.07
C ALA A 152 -6.40 -18.26 -48.59
N VAL A 153 -5.53 -17.29 -48.94
CA VAL A 153 -5.45 -16.54 -50.22
C VAL A 153 -6.45 -15.39 -50.49
N ALA A 154 -5.90 -14.16 -50.39
CA ALA A 154 -5.73 -13.10 -51.42
C ALA A 154 -6.96 -12.69 -52.28
N ASP A 155 -7.10 -11.51 -52.88
CA ASP A 155 -6.36 -10.25 -53.01
C ASP A 155 -7.34 -9.26 -53.68
N GLU A 156 -6.90 -8.01 -53.90
CA GLU A 156 -7.49 -6.97 -54.78
C GLU A 156 -8.64 -6.10 -54.26
N ALA A 157 -8.31 -4.87 -53.84
CA ALA A 157 -8.40 -3.70 -54.72
C ALA A 157 -7.96 -2.43 -53.96
N LYS A 158 -6.78 -1.91 -54.32
CA LYS A 158 -6.25 -0.62 -53.87
C LYS A 158 -6.27 0.35 -55.06
N ALA A 159 -6.59 1.61 -54.76
CA ALA A 159 -6.54 2.80 -55.62
C ALA A 159 -7.71 2.91 -56.62
N THR A 160 -8.43 4.03 -56.70
CA THR A 160 -7.86 5.29 -57.21
C THR A 160 -8.74 6.50 -56.82
N LEU A 161 -8.08 7.66 -56.72
CA LEU A 161 -8.57 9.05 -56.81
C LEU A 161 -8.96 9.77 -55.50
N LYS A 162 -8.01 10.62 -55.09
CA LYS A 162 -8.18 11.80 -54.24
C LYS A 162 -8.67 12.98 -55.09
N GLU A 163 -9.33 13.92 -54.40
CA GLU A 163 -9.50 15.35 -54.70
C GLU A 163 -10.51 15.77 -55.77
N ASP A 164 -11.54 16.49 -55.31
CA ASP A 164 -12.20 17.68 -55.89
C ASP A 164 -13.31 18.06 -54.88
N VAL A 165 -13.06 18.89 -53.86
CA VAL A 165 -13.06 20.37 -53.84
C VAL A 165 -14.32 20.99 -54.46
N GLU A 166 -15.14 21.54 -53.56
CA GLU A 166 -16.06 22.68 -53.70
C GLU A 166 -17.25 22.61 -54.67
N GLY A 167 -18.45 22.70 -54.09
CA GLY A 167 -19.66 23.04 -54.83
C GLY A 167 -20.90 23.23 -53.96
N LEU A 168 -21.25 24.50 -53.73
CA LEU A 168 -22.59 25.04 -53.45
C LEU A 168 -23.16 25.05 -52.01
N ILE A 169 -22.79 26.11 -51.28
CA ILE A 169 -23.69 26.85 -50.38
C ILE A 169 -24.35 27.96 -51.20
N GLN A 170 -25.69 28.01 -51.28
CA GLN A 170 -26.48 29.23 -51.01
C GLN A 170 -27.97 28.98 -51.26
N ASN A 171 -28.80 29.49 -50.34
CA ASN A 171 -30.08 30.17 -50.59
C ASN A 171 -30.58 30.64 -49.21
N GLU A 172 -30.07 31.78 -48.74
CA GLU A 172 -30.65 33.13 -48.87
C GLU A 172 -31.71 33.44 -47.78
N ALA A 173 -31.28 34.28 -46.84
CA ALA A 173 -32.13 35.06 -45.95
C ALA A 173 -32.51 36.39 -46.64
N LYS A 174 -33.79 36.77 -46.64
CA LYS A 174 -34.19 38.16 -46.92
C LYS A 174 -35.44 38.56 -46.12
N ARG A 175 -35.26 39.61 -45.31
CA ARG A 175 -36.26 40.30 -44.48
C ARG A 175 -37.20 41.18 -45.31
N ARG A 176 -38.39 41.45 -44.72
CA ARG A 176 -39.26 42.67 -44.73
C ARG A 176 -40.72 42.19 -44.54
N LYS A 177 -41.69 42.84 -43.88
CA LYS A 177 -41.86 43.90 -42.85
C LYS A 177 -43.40 43.97 -42.59
N ASP A 178 -43.80 44.32 -41.36
CA ASP A 178 -45.07 44.95 -40.90
C ASP A 178 -46.45 44.21 -41.03
N ASP A 179 -47.10 43.89 -39.89
CA ASP A 179 -48.45 44.37 -39.44
C ASP A 179 -49.12 43.54 -38.30
N GLU A 180 -50.13 44.16 -37.68
CA GLU A 180 -50.55 44.21 -36.26
C GLU A 180 -51.59 43.17 -35.73
N HIS A 181 -51.64 43.04 -34.38
CA HIS A 181 -52.79 42.72 -33.47
C HIS A 181 -53.50 41.34 -33.57
N THR A 182 -53.92 40.60 -32.52
CA THR A 182 -54.58 40.86 -31.20
C THR A 182 -54.48 39.64 -30.25
N GLY A 183 -54.30 39.86 -28.94
CA GLY A 183 -55.09 39.17 -27.86
C GLY A 183 -54.56 37.88 -27.19
N PRO A 184 -54.97 37.58 -25.93
CA PRO A 184 -54.02 37.49 -24.79
C PRO A 184 -54.14 36.22 -23.88
N LEU A 185 -53.41 36.25 -22.73
CA LEU A 185 -53.45 35.40 -21.50
C LEU A 185 -52.30 34.37 -21.43
N SER A 186 -51.54 34.14 -20.34
CA SER A 186 -51.64 34.51 -18.93
C SER A 186 -50.25 34.36 -18.29
N ALA A 187 -49.87 35.31 -17.42
CA ALA A 187 -48.70 35.21 -16.57
C ALA A 187 -48.88 34.10 -15.51
N LYS A 188 -47.84 33.29 -15.29
CA LYS A 188 -47.63 32.60 -14.01
C LYS A 188 -46.13 32.44 -13.74
N THR A 189 -45.68 33.27 -12.81
CA THR A 189 -44.40 33.21 -12.12
C THR A 189 -44.20 31.86 -11.44
N THR A 190 -43.08 31.19 -11.71
CA THR A 190 -42.40 30.31 -10.74
C THR A 190 -40.93 30.69 -10.71
N THR A 191 -40.52 31.14 -9.54
CA THR A 191 -39.22 31.68 -9.12
C THR A 191 -38.10 30.63 -9.09
N LEU A 192 -36.95 30.95 -9.69
CA LEU A 192 -35.65 30.32 -9.45
C LEU A 192 -34.96 30.99 -8.25
N PRO A 193 -34.41 30.26 -7.26
CA PRO A 193 -33.58 30.85 -6.23
C PRO A 193 -32.12 30.96 -6.69
N LYS A 194 -31.63 32.20 -6.66
CA LYS A 194 -30.23 32.69 -6.62
C LYS A 194 -29.08 31.70 -6.88
N SER A 195 -28.45 31.90 -8.04
CA SER A 195 -27.17 31.33 -8.50
C SER A 195 -25.92 31.91 -7.80
N GLU A 196 -26.07 32.85 -6.86
CA GLU A 196 -24.92 33.58 -6.29
C GLU A 196 -24.10 32.76 -5.27
N ASN A 197 -24.71 31.79 -4.57
CA ASN A 197 -24.00 31.07 -3.50
C ASN A 197 -23.08 29.97 -4.06
N VAL A 198 -23.52 29.26 -5.11
CA VAL A 198 -22.78 28.16 -5.72
C VAL A 198 -21.55 28.66 -6.49
N GLU A 199 -21.66 29.82 -7.14
CA GLU A 199 -20.54 30.45 -7.86
C GLU A 199 -19.42 30.88 -6.89
N ASN A 200 -19.80 31.48 -5.74
CA ASN A 200 -18.85 31.87 -4.70
C ASN A 200 -18.18 30.65 -4.05
N ASP A 201 -18.94 29.59 -3.77
CA ASP A 201 -18.39 28.35 -3.22
C ASP A 201 -17.43 27.67 -4.22
N LEU A 202 -17.76 27.70 -5.52
CA LEU A 202 -16.90 27.16 -6.58
C LEU A 202 -15.60 27.97 -6.74
N GLN A 203 -15.68 29.29 -6.67
CA GLN A 203 -14.50 30.16 -6.70
C GLN A 203 -13.62 29.94 -5.47
N LYS A 204 -14.22 29.80 -4.27
CA LYS A 204 -13.50 29.49 -3.04
C LYS A 204 -12.79 28.13 -3.11
N ALA A 205 -13.49 27.10 -3.58
CA ALA A 205 -12.92 25.78 -3.79
C ALA A 205 -11.79 25.80 -4.84
N SER A 206 -11.94 26.57 -5.92
CA SER A 206 -10.89 26.73 -6.93
C SER A 206 -9.64 27.39 -6.35
N LEU A 207 -9.78 28.40 -5.49
CA LEU A 207 -8.65 29.05 -4.82
C LEU A 207 -7.96 28.12 -3.84
N GLU A 208 -8.73 27.34 -3.09
CA GLU A 208 -8.18 26.34 -2.15
C GLU A 208 -7.40 25.25 -2.88
N VAL A 209 -7.89 24.77 -4.03
CA VAL A 209 -7.15 23.80 -4.87
C VAL A 209 -5.85 24.38 -5.40
N ILE A 210 -5.84 25.66 -5.81
CA ILE A 210 -4.61 26.33 -6.25
C ILE A 210 -3.61 26.42 -5.09
N HIS A 211 -4.08 26.83 -3.92
CA HIS A 211 -3.25 26.97 -2.73
C HIS A 211 -2.67 25.62 -2.29
N LEU A 212 -3.50 24.57 -2.20
CA LEU A 212 -3.05 23.23 -1.82
C LEU A 212 -2.03 22.66 -2.82
N ARG A 213 -2.17 22.95 -4.13
CA ARG A 213 -1.18 22.55 -5.14
C ARG A 213 0.15 23.26 -4.95
N GLU A 214 0.12 24.52 -4.54
CA GLU A 214 1.33 25.30 -4.25
C GLU A 214 2.03 24.78 -2.98
N GLU A 215 1.26 24.49 -1.92
CA GLU A 215 1.79 23.86 -0.69
C GLU A 215 2.36 22.47 -0.95
N GLU A 216 1.68 21.64 -1.75
CA GLU A 216 2.17 20.32 -2.13
C GLU A 216 3.48 20.42 -2.94
N SER A 217 3.57 21.39 -3.85
CA SER A 217 4.80 21.67 -4.60
C SER A 217 5.94 22.08 -3.67
N LYS A 218 5.67 22.95 -2.69
CA LYS A 218 6.64 23.39 -1.70
C LYS A 218 7.13 22.23 -0.83
N LEU A 219 6.22 21.41 -0.30
CA LEU A 219 6.55 20.25 0.51
C LEU A 219 7.35 19.19 -0.28
N ARG A 220 7.04 19.01 -1.57
CA ARG A 220 7.83 18.14 -2.46
C ARG A 220 9.24 18.66 -2.66
N GLN A 221 9.40 19.97 -2.80
CA GLN A 221 10.71 20.61 -2.94
C GLN A 221 11.53 20.52 -1.65
N GLU A 222 10.91 20.76 -0.49
CA GLU A 222 11.56 20.60 0.82
C GLU A 222 11.98 19.14 1.07
N ASN A 223 11.13 18.17 0.72
CA ASN A 223 11.49 16.75 0.80
C ASN A 223 12.67 16.40 -0.12
N LEU A 224 12.75 17.00 -1.30
CA LEU A 224 13.87 16.80 -2.22
C LEU A 224 15.17 17.37 -1.63
N GLN A 225 15.12 18.59 -1.09
CA GLN A 225 16.26 19.23 -0.45
C GLN A 225 16.75 18.46 0.79
N LEU A 226 15.84 18.00 1.64
CA LEU A 226 16.18 17.18 2.81
C LEU A 226 16.83 15.86 2.40
N LYS A 227 16.36 15.23 1.32
CA LYS A 227 16.98 14.01 0.77
C LYS A 227 18.39 14.27 0.26
N GLU A 228 18.61 15.38 -0.45
CA GLU A 228 19.95 15.78 -0.92
C GLU A 228 20.88 16.10 0.24
N GLU A 229 20.40 16.81 1.27
CA GLU A 229 21.19 17.12 2.46
C GLU A 229 21.55 15.88 3.26
N LEU A 230 20.61 14.93 3.39
CA LEU A 230 20.85 13.65 4.05
C LEU A 230 21.88 12.80 3.26
N LEU A 231 21.81 12.83 1.93
CA LEU A 231 22.80 12.19 1.06
C LEU A 231 24.19 12.84 1.22
N ARG A 232 24.24 14.17 1.31
CA ARG A 232 25.47 14.95 1.52
C ARG A 232 26.09 14.66 2.89
N LEU A 233 25.29 14.63 3.94
CA LEU A 233 25.72 14.24 5.29
C LEU A 233 26.31 12.82 5.29
N HIS A 234 25.64 11.87 4.63
CA HIS A 234 26.12 10.50 4.51
C HIS A 234 27.44 10.38 3.75
N GLN A 235 27.65 11.21 2.71
CA GLN A 235 28.91 11.27 1.97
C GLN A 235 30.02 11.96 2.77
N SER A 236 29.70 13.01 3.52
CA SER A 236 30.66 13.72 4.38
C SER A 236 31.05 12.93 5.64
N ALA A 237 30.20 12.01 6.10
CA ALA A 237 30.49 11.08 7.19
C ALA A 237 31.23 9.81 6.72
N GLY A 238 31.53 9.68 5.43
CA GLY A 238 32.21 8.53 4.82
C GLY A 238 33.72 8.56 5.00
N GLY A 239 34.18 8.34 6.23
CA GLY A 239 35.59 8.28 6.58
C GLY A 239 35.93 7.34 7.74
N ASP A 240 35.12 6.32 8.05
CA ASP A 240 35.61 5.06 8.64
C ASP A 240 34.52 3.98 8.55
N GLY A 241 34.94 2.73 8.37
CA GLY A 241 34.06 1.60 8.17
C GLY A 241 33.25 1.22 9.42
N ARG A 242 31.92 1.24 9.29
CA ARG A 242 30.96 0.23 9.80
C ARG A 242 29.55 0.77 9.59
N VAL A 243 28.77 0.06 8.79
CA VAL A 243 27.38 0.39 8.44
C VAL A 243 26.53 0.41 9.72
N ALA A 244 26.15 1.62 10.17
CA ALA A 244 25.19 1.82 11.24
C ALA A 244 23.75 1.63 10.71
N ARG A 245 23.00 0.88 11.50
CA ARG A 245 21.62 0.38 11.30
C ARG A 245 20.61 1.51 11.53
N PRO A 246 19.55 1.70 10.72
CA PRO A 246 18.46 2.57 11.11
C PRO A 246 17.58 1.90 12.18
N HIS A 247 17.14 2.73 13.11
CA HIS A 247 16.47 2.45 14.36
C HIS A 247 15.29 1.46 14.28
N SER A 248 15.32 0.47 15.18
CA SER A 248 14.18 -0.35 15.58
C SER A 248 13.46 0.35 16.72
N TYR A 249 12.16 0.61 16.59
CA TYR A 249 11.31 0.94 17.73
C TYR A 249 11.06 -0.35 18.53
N GLY A 250 11.80 -0.51 19.63
CA GLY A 250 11.48 -1.39 20.75
C GLY A 250 11.46 -0.56 22.03
N PRO A 251 10.69 -0.95 23.07
CA PRO A 251 10.61 -0.16 24.29
C PRO A 251 11.94 -0.23 25.03
N GLU A 252 12.59 0.92 25.21
CA GLU A 252 13.81 1.05 26.02
C GLU A 252 13.49 0.78 27.49
N LYS A 253 14.19 -0.18 28.09
CA LYS A 253 14.42 -0.16 29.53
C LYS A 253 15.45 0.94 29.80
N GLN A 254 15.01 2.03 30.42
CA GLN A 254 15.88 3.13 30.86
C GLN A 254 16.95 2.60 31.83
N ALA A 255 18.18 2.49 31.35
CA ALA A 255 19.36 2.63 32.20
C ALA A 255 19.69 4.12 32.21
N GLN A 256 19.20 4.82 33.23
CA GLN A 256 19.42 6.25 33.43
C GLN A 256 20.91 6.49 33.75
N VAL A 257 21.68 6.89 32.73
CA VAL A 257 23.00 7.46 32.95
C VAL A 257 22.78 8.85 33.56
N PRO A 258 23.22 9.12 34.80
CA PRO A 258 22.92 10.38 35.45
C PRO A 258 23.63 11.51 34.71
N SER A 259 22.86 12.50 34.27
CA SER A 259 23.42 13.70 33.66
C SER A 259 24.30 14.42 34.69
N LEU A 260 25.53 14.76 34.30
CA LEU A 260 26.50 15.53 35.09
C LEU A 260 25.90 16.71 35.90
N PRO A 261 24.94 17.52 35.38
CA PRO A 261 24.33 18.59 36.19
C PRO A 261 23.50 18.07 37.38
N LEU A 262 22.88 16.90 37.28
CA LEU A 262 22.06 16.32 38.37
C LEU A 262 22.94 15.80 39.52
N VAL A 263 24.08 15.18 39.18
CA VAL A 263 25.06 14.72 40.16
C VAL A 263 25.70 15.92 40.87
N ALA A 264 26.04 16.98 40.12
CA ALA A 264 26.57 18.21 40.70
C ALA A 264 25.56 18.88 41.66
N ALA A 265 24.27 18.95 41.29
CA ALA A 265 23.22 19.48 42.16
C ALA A 265 23.05 18.67 43.45
N ALA A 266 23.11 17.33 43.37
CA ALA A 266 23.02 16.47 44.55
C ALA A 266 24.19 16.66 45.52
N VAL A 267 25.41 16.85 45.00
CA VAL A 267 26.60 17.12 45.83
C VAL A 267 26.49 18.49 46.51
N VAL A 268 26.03 19.52 45.80
CA VAL A 268 25.81 20.85 46.38
C VAL A 268 24.77 20.81 47.50
N MET A 269 23.64 20.11 47.30
CA MET A 269 22.61 19.94 48.32
C MET A 269 23.11 19.19 49.56
N ALA A 270 23.95 18.17 49.38
CA ALA A 270 24.56 17.44 50.49
C ALA A 270 25.51 18.32 51.31
N LEU A 271 26.33 19.15 50.65
CA LEU A 271 27.23 20.07 51.34
C LEU A 271 26.47 21.18 52.08
N ILE A 272 25.40 21.72 51.49
CA ILE A 272 24.52 22.68 52.16
C ILE A 272 23.85 22.04 53.38
N GLY A 273 23.38 20.80 53.27
CA GLY A 273 22.80 20.06 54.40
C GLY A 273 23.78 19.86 55.55
N ILE A 274 25.05 19.57 55.26
CA ILE A 274 26.10 19.42 56.29
C ILE A 274 26.39 20.76 56.97
N VAL A 275 26.45 21.87 56.22
CA VAL A 275 26.70 23.20 56.80
C VAL A 275 25.54 23.66 57.67
N ILE A 276 24.30 23.43 57.24
CA ILE A 276 23.09 23.78 58.02
C ILE A 276 22.99 22.89 59.27
N GLY A 277 23.27 21.59 59.17
CA GLY A 277 23.27 20.68 60.31
C GLY A 277 24.30 21.04 61.38
N LYS A 278 25.42 21.65 60.97
CA LYS A 278 26.47 22.13 61.88
C LYS A 278 26.17 23.49 62.53
N PHE A 279 25.17 24.21 62.03
CA PHE A 279 24.77 25.53 62.53
C PHE A 279 23.52 25.48 63.41
N PHE A 280 22.77 24.38 63.37
CA PHE A 280 21.53 24.15 64.14
C PHE A 280 21.65 23.03 65.19
N MET A 281 22.86 22.48 65.39
CA MET A 281 23.21 21.56 66.47
C MET A 281 24.48 22.05 67.16
#